data_AF-A0AAD3D5B6-F1
#
_entry.id   AF-A0AAD3D5B6-F1
#
_cell.length_a   1.000
_cell.length_b   1.000
_cell.length_c   1.000
_cell.angle_alpha   90.00
_cell.angle_beta   90.00
_cell.angle_gamma   90.00
#
_symmetry.space_group_name_H-M   'P 1'
#
loop_
_entity.id
_entity.type
_entity.pdbx_description
1 polymer ?
#
loop_
_entity_poly.entity_id
_entity_poly.type
_entity_poly.pdbx_seq_one_letter_code
_entity_poly.pdbx_strand_id
1 'polypeptide(L)'
;MVGFAARDKNPHFPGTHKYIALSQQAQGDLVAATDTMNRAVLYEAPWDDTNTIEIREMFQELQAKKKSKAKKSIKEDCNKDKYVLCKSKLDSHALSHGYEVVDTSSSTAPMASYCRGATRLNFWLTTGTVGSYLCHPKRGKTQLFRRDVTMTEAESIFEQAIAI
;
A
#
# COMPACT_ATOMS: atom_id res chain seq x y z
N MET A 1 3.35 12.10 27.40
CA MET A 1 4.11 10.84 27.45
C MET A 1 3.99 10.23 28.84
N VAL A 2 2.93 9.46 29.15
CA VAL A 2 2.70 9.02 30.56
C VAL A 2 2.43 7.51 30.72
N GLY A 3 2.41 6.70 29.64
CA GLY A 3 2.08 5.26 29.74
C GLY A 3 3.27 4.30 29.80
N PHE A 4 4.44 4.67 29.24
CA PHE A 4 5.54 3.71 29.05
C PHE A 4 6.29 3.36 30.35
N ALA A 5 6.45 4.32 31.25
CA ALA A 5 7.16 4.11 32.53
C ALA A 5 6.42 3.17 33.50
N ALA A 6 5.09 3.08 33.39
CA ALA A 6 4.29 2.16 34.20
C ALA A 6 4.41 0.70 33.72
N ARG A 7 4.53 0.49 32.39
CA ARG A 7 4.70 -0.84 31.79
C ARG A 7 5.99 -1.53 32.25
N ASP A 8 7.08 -0.78 32.33
CA ASP A 8 8.40 -1.34 32.67
C ASP A 8 8.51 -1.74 34.15
N LYS A 9 7.59 -1.26 35.00
CA LYS A 9 7.58 -1.53 36.44
C LYS A 9 6.71 -2.72 36.83
N ASN A 10 5.67 -3.04 36.05
CA ASN A 10 4.83 -4.22 36.28
C ASN A 10 4.15 -4.69 34.97
N PRO A 11 4.86 -5.48 34.14
CA PRO A 11 4.34 -5.92 32.83
C PRO A 11 3.17 -6.91 32.92
N HIS A 12 2.90 -7.47 34.10
CA HIS A 12 1.83 -8.45 34.34
C HIS A 12 0.52 -7.83 34.82
N PHE A 13 0.46 -6.52 35.06
CA PHE A 13 -0.74 -5.88 35.58
C PHE A 13 -1.87 -5.89 34.52
N PRO A 14 -3.01 -6.54 34.81
CA PRO A 14 -4.12 -6.66 33.86
C PRO A 14 -4.71 -5.29 33.53
N GLY A 15 -5.06 -5.09 32.26
CA GLY A 15 -5.58 -3.86 31.68
C GLY A 15 -4.53 -2.88 31.17
N THR A 16 -3.23 -3.02 31.49
CA THR A 16 -2.23 -1.99 31.13
C THR A 16 -2.06 -1.86 29.62
N HIS A 17 -1.88 -2.98 28.91
CA HIS A 17 -1.68 -2.96 27.46
C HIS A 17 -2.94 -2.56 26.71
N LYS A 18 -4.12 -2.87 27.28
CA LYS A 18 -5.44 -2.48 26.75
C LYS A 18 -5.54 -0.97 26.57
N TYR A 19 -5.24 -0.19 27.61
CA TYR A 19 -5.31 1.28 27.53
C TYR A 19 -4.27 1.88 26.58
N ILE A 20 -3.07 1.31 26.53
CA ILE A 20 -2.01 1.76 25.62
C ILE A 20 -2.44 1.51 24.17
N ALA A 21 -2.96 0.31 23.88
CA ALA A 21 -3.44 -0.04 22.55
C ALA A 21 -4.61 0.85 22.10
N LEU A 22 -5.56 1.16 23.00
CA LEU A 22 -6.64 2.10 22.73
C LEU A 22 -6.12 3.51 22.43
N SER A 23 -5.12 3.99 23.17
CA SER A 23 -4.48 5.27 22.92
C SER A 23 -3.78 5.31 21.55
N GLN A 24 -3.02 4.25 21.20
CA GLN A 24 -2.35 4.13 19.90
C GLN A 24 -3.37 4.03 18.76
N GLN A 25 -4.48 3.32 18.97
CA GLN A 25 -5.58 3.25 18.02
C GLN A 25 -6.23 4.63 17.81
N ALA A 26 -6.43 5.41 18.87
CA ALA A 26 -6.97 6.78 18.79
C ALA A 26 -6.01 7.73 18.03
N GLN A 27 -4.70 7.50 18.15
CA GLN A 27 -3.67 8.19 17.36
C GLN A 27 -3.60 7.70 15.89
N GLY A 28 -4.29 6.61 15.56
CA GLY A 28 -4.31 6.02 14.22
C GLY A 28 -3.17 5.04 13.94
N ASP A 29 -2.24 4.85 14.87
CA ASP A 29 -1.13 3.91 14.76
C ASP A 29 -1.59 2.48 15.09
N LEU A 30 -2.17 1.83 14.09
CA LEU A 30 -2.63 0.46 14.20
C LEU A 30 -1.48 -0.55 14.33
N VAL A 31 -0.27 -0.20 13.88
CA VAL A 31 0.88 -1.13 13.93
C VAL A 31 1.38 -1.24 15.36
N ALA A 32 1.61 -0.10 16.02
CA ALA A 32 2.00 -0.08 17.42
C ALA A 32 0.92 -0.67 18.34
N ALA A 33 -0.37 -0.42 18.06
CA ALA A 33 -1.48 -1.03 18.78
C ALA A 33 -1.47 -2.56 18.69
N THR A 34 -1.25 -3.09 17.48
CA THR A 34 -1.18 -4.54 17.25
C THR A 34 0.01 -5.17 17.98
N ASP A 35 1.18 -4.54 17.94
CA ASP A 35 2.37 -5.04 18.64
C ASP A 35 2.20 -5.00 20.17
N THR A 36 1.60 -3.93 20.69
CA THR A 36 1.30 -3.79 22.11
C THR A 36 0.34 -4.88 22.60
N MET A 37 -0.69 -5.21 21.81
CA MET A 37 -1.62 -6.30 22.14
C MET A 37 -1.00 -7.69 21.98
N ASN A 38 -0.10 -7.89 21.01
CA ASN A 38 0.63 -9.14 20.87
C ASN A 38 1.48 -9.44 22.11
N ARG A 39 2.10 -8.41 22.69
CA ARG A 39 2.82 -8.52 23.97
C ARG A 39 1.87 -8.83 25.14
N ALA A 40 0.69 -8.23 25.15
CA ALA A 40 -0.32 -8.49 26.18
C ALA A 40 -0.72 -9.97 26.25
N VAL A 41 -0.90 -10.63 25.08
CA VAL A 41 -1.22 -12.07 25.02
C VAL A 41 -0.15 -12.92 25.71
N LEU A 42 1.12 -12.51 25.61
CA LEU A 42 2.25 -13.28 26.13
C LEU A 42 2.49 -13.04 27.63
N TYR A 43 2.26 -11.82 28.11
CA TYR A 43 2.71 -11.40 29.43
C TYR A 43 1.59 -11.05 30.41
N GLU A 44 0.41 -10.66 29.95
CA GLU A 44 -0.63 -10.13 30.83
C GLU A 44 -1.49 -11.26 31.40
N ALA A 45 -1.28 -11.57 32.68
CA ALA A 45 -2.04 -12.58 33.46
C ALA A 45 -2.45 -13.83 32.64
N PRO A 46 -1.50 -14.63 32.11
CA PRO A 46 -1.80 -15.78 31.26
C PRO A 46 -2.56 -16.91 31.97
N TRP A 47 -2.70 -16.82 33.30
CA TRP A 47 -3.49 -17.73 34.12
C TRP A 47 -4.95 -17.31 34.27
N ASP A 48 -5.33 -16.12 33.79
CA ASP A 48 -6.70 -15.64 33.78
C ASP A 48 -7.29 -15.82 32.38
N ASP A 49 -8.20 -16.80 32.26
CA ASP A 49 -8.87 -17.12 31.01
C ASP A 49 -9.70 -15.95 30.48
N THR A 50 -10.30 -15.14 31.37
CA THR A 50 -11.13 -14.01 30.97
C THR A 50 -10.29 -12.92 30.31
N ASN A 51 -9.14 -12.58 30.92
CA ASN A 51 -8.18 -11.65 30.36
C ASN A 51 -7.62 -12.13 29.01
N THR A 52 -7.32 -13.43 28.91
CA THR A 52 -6.81 -14.04 27.68
C THR A 52 -7.81 -13.94 26.53
N ILE A 53 -9.10 -14.17 26.81
CA ILE A 53 -10.17 -14.04 25.81
C ILE A 53 -10.29 -12.57 25.35
N GLU A 54 -10.38 -11.63 26.29
CA GLU A 54 -10.53 -10.20 25.97
C GLU A 54 -9.37 -9.67 25.10
N ILE A 55 -8.14 -10.04 25.44
CA ILE A 55 -6.94 -9.61 24.70
C ILE A 55 -6.97 -10.19 23.27
N ARG A 56 -7.37 -11.46 23.12
CA ARG A 56 -7.46 -12.12 21.80
C ARG A 56 -8.53 -11.47 20.93
N GLU A 57 -9.71 -11.20 21.48
CA GLU A 57 -10.79 -10.52 20.77
C GLU A 57 -10.34 -9.15 20.27
N MET A 58 -9.76 -8.34 21.15
CA MET A 58 -9.25 -7.02 20.78
C MET A 58 -8.12 -7.11 19.74
N PHE A 59 -7.23 -8.09 19.83
CA PHE A 59 -6.20 -8.32 18.81
C PHE A 59 -6.80 -8.65 17.44
N GLN A 60 -7.83 -9.51 17.39
CA GLN A 60 -8.53 -9.84 16.14
C GLN A 60 -9.21 -8.62 15.52
N GLU A 61 -9.84 -7.76 16.33
CA GLU A 61 -10.43 -6.52 15.85
C GLU A 61 -9.39 -5.57 15.23
N LEU A 62 -8.23 -5.41 15.87
CA LEU A 62 -7.15 -4.57 15.34
C LEU A 62 -6.65 -5.11 14.00
N GLN A 63 -6.51 -6.42 13.87
CA GLN A 63 -6.14 -7.07 12.60
C GLN A 63 -7.20 -6.85 11.52
N ALA A 64 -8.49 -6.97 11.87
CA ALA A 64 -9.59 -6.69 10.94
C ALA A 64 -9.59 -5.22 10.49
N LYS A 65 -9.36 -4.28 11.40
CA LYS A 65 -9.24 -2.84 11.12
C LYS A 65 -8.03 -2.53 10.23
N LYS A 66 -6.89 -3.20 10.45
CA LYS A 66 -5.70 -3.07 9.59
C LYS A 66 -6.00 -3.56 8.17
N LYS A 67 -6.67 -4.71 8.03
CA LYS A 67 -7.11 -5.25 6.73
C LYS A 67 -8.14 -4.34 6.05
N SER A 68 -9.09 -3.76 6.78
CA SER A 68 -10.11 -2.88 6.20
C SER A 68 -9.51 -1.54 5.75
N LYS A 69 -8.58 -0.94 6.51
CA LYS A 69 -7.82 0.24 6.07
C LYS A 69 -7.00 -0.04 4.81
N ALA A 70 -6.29 -1.17 4.75
CA ALA A 70 -5.53 -1.56 3.56
C ALA A 70 -6.44 -1.78 2.33
N LYS A 71 -7.63 -2.38 2.53
CA LYS A 71 -8.62 -2.50 1.45
C LYS A 71 -9.16 -1.13 1.02
N LYS A 72 -9.35 -0.19 1.95
CA LYS A 72 -9.83 1.17 1.64
C LYS A 72 -8.80 1.93 0.81
N SER A 73 -7.51 1.89 1.17
CA SER A 73 -6.45 2.54 0.38
C SER A 73 -6.35 1.93 -1.02
N ILE A 74 -6.38 0.60 -1.14
CA ILE A 74 -6.39 -0.07 -2.45
C ILE A 74 -7.60 0.39 -3.28
N LYS A 75 -8.79 0.50 -2.66
CA LYS A 75 -10.03 0.91 -3.35
C LYS A 75 -10.00 2.38 -3.80
N GLU A 76 -9.34 3.26 -3.05
CA GLU A 76 -9.14 4.67 -3.44
C GLU A 76 -8.28 4.79 -4.71
N ASP A 77 -7.24 3.95 -4.84
CA ASP A 77 -6.35 3.94 -6.01
C ASP A 77 -7.00 3.37 -7.29
N CYS A 78 -8.10 2.63 -7.15
CA CYS A 78 -8.89 2.07 -8.26
C CYS A 78 -10.31 2.61 -8.35
N ASN A 79 -10.55 3.82 -7.84
CA ASN A 79 -11.83 4.50 -8.01
C ASN A 79 -12.07 4.82 -9.50
N LYS A 80 -12.93 4.03 -10.16
CA LYS A 80 -13.29 4.17 -11.58
C LYS A 80 -13.93 5.52 -11.92
N ASP A 81 -14.57 6.17 -10.93
CA ASP A 81 -15.22 7.46 -11.14
C ASP A 81 -14.21 8.61 -11.20
N LYS A 82 -12.98 8.38 -10.71
CA LYS A 82 -11.89 9.37 -10.67
C LYS A 82 -10.76 9.05 -11.64
N TYR A 83 -10.47 7.77 -11.85
CA TYR A 83 -9.35 7.32 -12.67
C TYR A 83 -9.81 6.29 -13.70
N VAL A 84 -9.40 6.51 -14.95
CA VAL A 84 -9.62 5.58 -16.06
C VAL A 84 -8.72 4.35 -15.92
N LEU A 85 -7.50 4.55 -15.41
CA LEU A 85 -6.51 3.49 -15.20
C LEU A 85 -6.24 3.26 -13.71
N CYS A 86 -6.11 1.99 -13.34
CA CYS A 86 -5.84 1.57 -11.98
C CYS A 86 -4.32 1.41 -11.74
N LYS A 87 -3.74 2.21 -10.84
CA LYS A 87 -2.31 2.15 -10.54
C LYS A 87 -1.85 0.79 -10.02
N SER A 88 -2.56 0.21 -9.06
CA SER A 88 -2.17 -1.08 -8.47
C SER A 88 -2.18 -2.22 -9.48
N LYS A 89 -3.13 -2.17 -10.43
CA LYS A 89 -3.18 -3.12 -11.54
C LYS A 89 -1.99 -2.90 -12.48
N LEU A 90 -1.71 -1.66 -12.90
CA LEU A 90 -0.52 -1.35 -13.69
C LEU A 90 0.78 -1.76 -13.00
N ASP A 91 0.94 -1.53 -11.69
CA ASP A 91 2.11 -1.93 -10.91
C ASP A 91 2.30 -3.45 -10.93
N SER A 92 1.20 -4.22 -10.76
CA SER A 92 1.26 -5.69 -10.83
C SER A 92 1.66 -6.21 -12.21
N HIS A 93 1.14 -5.58 -13.28
CA HIS A 93 1.48 -5.95 -14.66
C HIS A 93 2.91 -5.52 -15.03
N ALA A 94 3.36 -4.37 -14.54
CA ALA A 94 4.72 -3.90 -14.73
C ALA A 94 5.73 -4.91 -14.12
N LEU A 95 5.51 -5.31 -12.86
CA LEU A 95 6.36 -6.28 -12.17
C LEU A 95 6.38 -7.64 -12.87
N SER A 96 5.22 -8.13 -13.35
CA SER A 96 5.18 -9.42 -14.06
C SER A 96 5.92 -9.40 -15.40
N HIS A 97 6.10 -8.23 -16.02
CA HIS A 97 6.82 -8.04 -17.29
C HIS A 97 8.23 -7.48 -17.12
N GLY A 98 8.75 -7.44 -15.88
CA GLY A 98 10.11 -7.01 -15.57
C GLY A 98 10.34 -5.50 -15.70
N TYR A 99 9.29 -4.69 -15.56
CA TYR A 99 9.42 -3.25 -15.43
C TYR A 99 9.65 -2.85 -13.98
N GLU A 100 10.54 -1.89 -13.78
CA GLU A 100 10.77 -1.24 -12.49
C GLU A 100 9.84 -0.03 -12.35
N VAL A 101 9.26 0.13 -11.16
CA VAL A 101 8.39 1.26 -10.84
C VAL A 101 9.26 2.48 -10.55
N VAL A 102 9.04 3.56 -11.27
CA VAL A 102 9.74 4.84 -11.06
C VAL A 102 8.94 5.66 -10.06
N ASP A 103 9.61 6.23 -9.05
CA ASP A 103 8.95 7.11 -8.09
C ASP A 103 8.44 8.37 -8.80
N THR A 104 7.13 8.59 -8.70
CA THR A 104 6.42 9.75 -9.25
C THR A 104 5.87 10.67 -8.15
N SER A 105 6.34 10.54 -6.91
CA SER A 105 5.93 11.37 -5.76
C SER A 105 6.07 12.88 -6.00
N SER A 106 7.01 13.30 -6.85
CA SER A 106 7.25 14.70 -7.23
C SER A 106 6.35 15.22 -8.37
N SER A 107 5.55 14.35 -8.99
CA SER A 107 4.66 14.72 -10.08
C SER A 107 3.37 15.35 -9.56
N THR A 108 3.00 16.51 -10.09
CA THR A 108 1.72 17.18 -9.77
C THR A 108 0.51 16.40 -10.31
N ALA A 109 0.68 15.66 -11.41
CA ALA A 109 -0.38 14.87 -12.02
C ALA A 109 -0.36 13.42 -11.52
N PRO A 110 -1.53 12.79 -11.30
CA PRO A 110 -1.64 11.36 -10.94
C PRO A 110 -1.17 10.50 -12.13
N MET A 111 0.11 10.13 -12.08
CA MET A 111 0.81 9.42 -13.13
C MET A 111 1.60 8.24 -12.54
N ALA A 112 1.54 7.11 -13.21
CA ALA A 112 2.40 5.97 -12.94
C ALA A 112 3.48 5.88 -14.03
N SER A 113 4.72 5.62 -13.63
CA SER A 113 5.86 5.57 -14.54
C SER A 113 6.65 4.30 -14.32
N TYR A 114 7.04 3.66 -15.42
CA TYR A 114 7.68 2.36 -15.43
C TYR A 114 8.86 2.38 -16.39
N CYS A 115 9.97 1.78 -16.02
CA CYS A 115 11.14 1.66 -16.88
C CYS A 115 11.58 0.20 -17.04
N ARG A 116 12.03 -0.13 -18.24
CA ARG A 116 12.68 -1.41 -18.55
C ARG A 116 13.75 -1.18 -19.61
N GLY A 117 15.01 -1.28 -19.21
CA GLY A 117 16.14 -0.98 -20.08
C GLY A 117 16.07 0.45 -20.65
N ALA A 118 16.06 0.57 -21.98
CA ALA A 118 15.99 1.87 -22.67
C ALA A 118 14.55 2.39 -22.86
N THR A 119 13.54 1.62 -22.46
CA THR A 119 12.12 1.96 -22.64
C THR A 119 11.53 2.50 -21.35
N ARG A 120 10.84 3.64 -21.44
CA ARG A 120 10.05 4.20 -20.32
C ARG A 120 8.60 4.36 -20.74
N LEU A 121 7.68 3.96 -19.88
CA LEU A 121 6.24 4.12 -20.05
C LEU A 121 5.72 5.05 -18.96
N ASN A 122 4.90 6.03 -19.35
CA ASN A 122 4.18 6.90 -18.44
C ASN A 122 2.68 6.76 -18.69
N PHE A 123 1.92 6.46 -17.65
CA PHE A 123 0.47 6.32 -17.68
C PHE A 123 -0.16 7.45 -16.86
N TRP A 124 -0.92 8.33 -17.51
CA TRP A 124 -1.72 9.35 -16.84
C TRP A 124 -3.06 8.74 -16.43
N LEU A 125 -3.26 8.55 -15.13
CA LEU A 125 -4.33 7.71 -14.60
C LEU A 125 -5.72 8.30 -14.80
N THR A 126 -5.82 9.63 -14.83
CA THR A 126 -7.09 10.35 -15.02
C THR A 126 -7.54 10.40 -16.47
N THR A 127 -6.60 10.57 -17.42
CA THR A 127 -6.95 10.77 -18.83
C THR A 127 -6.81 9.51 -19.67
N GLY A 128 -6.24 8.43 -19.13
CA GLY A 128 -5.91 7.24 -19.92
C GLY A 128 -4.87 7.52 -21.00
N THR A 129 -4.08 8.60 -20.88
CA THR A 129 -2.99 8.86 -21.83
C THR A 129 -1.78 8.02 -21.47
N VAL A 130 -1.15 7.41 -22.47
CA VAL A 130 0.08 6.62 -22.31
C VAL A 130 1.17 7.18 -23.20
N GLY A 131 2.27 7.58 -22.58
CA GLY A 131 3.48 8.01 -23.26
C GLY A 131 4.53 6.91 -23.21
N SER A 132 4.94 6.40 -24.38
CA SER A 132 6.09 5.49 -24.49
C SER A 132 7.30 6.25 -25.02
N TYR A 133 8.38 6.25 -24.26
CA TYR A 133 9.66 6.87 -24.59
C TYR A 133 10.64 5.79 -25.00
N LEU A 134 11.20 5.93 -26.19
CA LEU A 134 12.05 4.95 -26.85
C LEU A 134 13.28 5.65 -27.43
N CYS A 135 14.43 5.00 -27.36
CA CYS A 135 15.63 5.44 -28.06
C CYS A 135 15.68 4.82 -29.47
N HIS A 136 15.34 5.59 -30.51
CA HIS A 136 15.44 5.15 -31.89
C HIS A 136 16.90 5.17 -32.36
N PRO A 137 17.42 4.09 -32.97
CA PRO A 137 18.85 3.96 -33.29
C PRO A 137 19.40 5.05 -34.23
N LYS A 138 18.54 5.61 -35.11
CA LYS A 138 18.95 6.68 -36.05
C LYS A 138 18.48 8.09 -35.66
N ARG A 139 17.44 8.20 -34.81
CA ARG A 139 16.73 9.47 -34.54
C ARG A 139 16.90 9.93 -33.09
N GLY A 140 17.55 9.12 -32.25
CA GLY A 140 17.72 9.42 -30.84
C GLY A 140 16.43 9.24 -30.06
N LYS A 141 16.22 10.06 -29.03
CA LYS A 141 15.06 9.96 -28.13
C LYS A 141 13.78 10.31 -28.88
N THR A 142 12.83 9.41 -28.85
CA THR A 142 11.51 9.53 -29.49
C THR A 142 10.41 9.20 -28.51
N GLN A 143 9.24 9.80 -28.71
CA GLN A 143 8.08 9.58 -27.87
C GLN A 143 6.85 9.33 -28.73
N LEU A 144 6.06 8.34 -28.32
CA LEU A 144 4.75 8.06 -28.89
C LEU A 144 3.70 8.22 -27.79
N PHE A 145 2.63 8.95 -28.10
CA PHE A 145 1.48 9.12 -27.22
C PHE A 145 0.28 8.36 -27.75
N ARG A 146 -0.37 7.62 -26.86
CA ARG A 146 -1.69 7.02 -27.07
C ARG A 146 -2.66 7.73 -26.13
N ARG A 147 -3.84 8.10 -26.61
CA ARG A 147 -4.89 8.76 -25.82
C ARG A 147 -6.04 7.79 -25.58
N ASP A 148 -6.82 8.08 -24.54
CA ASP A 148 -8.06 7.36 -24.21
C ASP A 148 -7.87 5.83 -24.08
N VAL A 149 -6.71 5.42 -23.59
CA VAL A 149 -6.33 4.01 -23.45
C VAL A 149 -7.11 3.39 -22.30
N THR A 150 -7.78 2.28 -22.59
CA THR A 150 -8.51 1.47 -21.60
C THR A 150 -7.55 0.64 -20.75
N MET A 151 -8.01 0.14 -19.59
CA MET A 151 -7.18 -0.71 -18.74
C MET A 151 -6.68 -1.97 -19.47
N THR A 152 -7.50 -2.57 -20.33
CA THR A 152 -7.12 -3.75 -21.13
C THR A 152 -6.05 -3.43 -22.17
N GLU A 153 -6.15 -2.28 -22.85
CA GLU A 153 -5.12 -1.86 -23.80
C GLU A 153 -3.82 -1.48 -23.08
N ALA A 154 -3.92 -0.87 -21.90
CA ALA A 154 -2.76 -0.54 -21.07
C ALA A 154 -1.99 -1.81 -20.67
N GLU A 155 -2.68 -2.92 -20.39
CA GLU A 155 -2.07 -4.23 -20.13
C GLU A 155 -1.32 -4.75 -21.37
N SER A 156 -1.94 -4.70 -22.56
CA SER A 156 -1.28 -5.10 -23.82
C SER A 156 -0.07 -4.24 -24.20
N ILE A 157 0.02 -2.98 -23.75
CA ILE A 157 1.19 -2.13 -23.99
C ILE A 157 2.45 -2.70 -23.32
N PHE A 158 2.32 -3.34 -22.15
CA PHE A 158 3.46 -3.96 -21.46
C PHE A 158 4.03 -5.15 -22.25
N GLU A 159 3.18 -5.88 -22.97
CA GLU A 159 3.56 -7.00 -23.84
C GLU A 159 4.28 -6.52 -25.10
N GLN A 160 3.71 -5.54 -25.81
CA GLN A 160 4.24 -5.08 -27.11
C GLN A 160 5.59 -4.36 -27.00
N ALA A 161 5.84 -3.70 -25.87
CA ALA A 161 7.10 -3.00 -25.63
C ALA A 161 8.31 -3.96 -25.41
N ILE A 162 8.13 -5.27 -25.59
CA ILE A 162 9.18 -6.32 -25.57
C ILE A 162 9.97 -6.39 -26.89
N ALA A 163 9.43 -5.90 -28.01
CA ALA A 163 9.93 -6.28 -29.34
C ALA A 163 10.64 -5.20 -30.18
N ILE A 164 11.28 -4.18 -29.58
CA ILE A 164 12.06 -3.17 -30.32
C ILE A 164 13.50 -3.09 -29.81
#